data_AF-A0A1S2K894-F1
#
_entry.id   AF-A0A1S2K894-F1
#
_cell.length_a   1.000
_cell.length_b   1.000
_cell.length_c   1.000
_cell.angle_alpha   90.00
_cell.angle_beta   90.00
_cell.angle_gamma   90.00
#
_symmetry.space_group_name_H-M   'P 1'
#
loop_
_entity.id
_entity.type
_entity.pdbx_description
1 polymer ?
#
loop_
_entity_poly.entity_id
_entity_poly.type
_entity_poly.pdbx_seq_one_letter_code
_entity_poly.pdbx_strand_id
1 'polypeptide(L)' 'MSAGRPLTKAERKAFNRAEHERKIKQDLIARHGKDLGTFYYWLRITNIRGTQAYRDGNADFIREAALALHNVYSRHFG' A
#
# COMPACT_ATOMS: atom_id res chain seq x y z
N MET A 1 -14.02 4.34 -17.38
CA MET A 1 -13.46 5.67 -17.68
C MET A 1 -14.64 6.62 -17.89
N SER A 2 -14.86 7.60 -17.00
CA SER A 2 -16.02 8.50 -17.11
C SER A 2 -15.84 9.44 -18.30
N ALA A 3 -16.80 9.41 -19.21
CA ALA A 3 -16.88 10.20 -20.44
C ALA A 3 -16.59 11.69 -20.22
N GLY A 4 -15.56 12.22 -20.90
CA GLY A 4 -15.35 13.61 -21.33
C GLY A 4 -15.42 14.77 -20.33
N ARG A 5 -15.97 14.61 -19.13
CA ARG A 5 -16.15 15.67 -18.15
C ARG A 5 -14.86 15.90 -17.37
N PRO A 6 -14.51 17.16 -17.06
CA PRO A 6 -13.40 17.46 -16.17
C PRO A 6 -13.56 16.74 -14.82
N LEU A 7 -12.45 16.22 -14.29
CA LEU A 7 -12.45 15.61 -12.96
C LEU A 7 -12.88 16.63 -11.90
N THR A 8 -13.79 16.22 -11.02
CA THR A 8 -14.11 16.94 -9.79
C THR A 8 -12.86 17.04 -8.91
N LYS A 9 -12.89 17.95 -7.92
CA LYS A 9 -11.80 18.11 -6.96
C LYS A 9 -11.47 16.81 -6.21
N ALA A 10 -12.50 16.03 -5.84
CA ALA A 10 -12.34 14.76 -5.15
C ALA A 10 -11.67 13.71 -6.05
N GLU A 11 -12.13 13.60 -7.30
CA GLU A 11 -11.54 12.68 -8.30
C GLU A 11 -10.09 13.06 -8.64
N ARG A 12 -9.80 14.36 -8.78
CA ARG A 12 -8.42 14.84 -9.01
C ARG A 12 -7.51 14.54 -7.82
N LYS A 13 -7.99 14.69 -6.58
CA LYS A 13 -7.23 14.32 -5.38
C LYS A 13 -6.95 12.82 -5.34
N ALA A 14 -7.94 11.98 -5.66
CA ALA A 14 -7.77 10.53 -5.73
C ALA A 14 -6.77 10.13 -6.83
N PHE A 15 -6.88 10.73 -8.01
CA PHE A 15 -5.95 10.53 -9.12
C PHE A 15 -4.51 10.91 -8.75
N ASN A 16 -4.31 12.12 -8.20
CA ASN A 16 -2.98 12.57 -7.77
C ASN A 16 -2.38 11.67 -6.70
N ARG A 17 -3.19 11.17 -5.76
CA ARG A 17 -2.74 10.20 -4.76
C ARG A 17 -2.32 8.89 -5.42
N ALA A 18 -3.10 8.37 -6.35
CA ALA A 18 -2.75 7.14 -7.08
C ALA A 18 -1.45 7.30 -7.88
N GLU A 19 -1.27 8.42 -8.58
CA GLU A 19 -0.04 8.72 -9.32
C GLU A 19 1.17 8.88 -8.40
N HIS A 20 1.00 9.56 -7.26
CA HIS A 20 2.06 9.68 -6.25
C HIS A 20 2.51 8.31 -5.72
N GLU A 21 1.55 7.45 -5.40
CA GLU A 21 1.81 6.09 -4.94
C GLU A 21 2.47 5.22 -6.03
N ARG A 22 2.06 5.38 -7.29
CA ARG A 22 2.71 4.73 -8.44
C ARG A 22 4.17 5.13 -8.56
N LYS A 23 4.47 6.43 -8.44
CA LYS A 23 5.85 6.95 -8.49
C LYS A 23 6.71 6.37 -7.36
N ILE A 24 6.21 6.37 -6.11
CA ILE A 24 6.95 5.80 -4.98
C ILE A 24 7.27 4.32 -5.21
N LYS A 25 6.30 3.54 -5.71
CA LYS A 25 6.55 2.13 -6.05
C LYS A 25 7.65 1.98 -7.10
N GLN A 26 7.62 2.78 -8.16
CA GLN A 26 8.62 2.75 -9.22
C GLN A 26 10.01 3.15 -8.70
N ASP A 27 10.10 4.18 -7.86
CA ASP A 27 11.35 4.63 -7.25
C ASP A 27 11.97 3.55 -6.36
N LEU A 28 11.15 2.82 -5.58
CA LEU A 28 11.61 1.72 -4.73
C LEU A 28 12.12 0.54 -5.58
N ILE A 29 11.39 0.19 -6.65
CA ILE A 29 11.82 -0.86 -7.59
C ILE A 29 13.13 -0.47 -8.28
N ALA A 30 13.28 0.79 -8.70
CA ALA A 30 14.50 1.26 -9.34
C ALA A 30 15.72 1.19 -8.42
N ARG A 31 15.56 1.45 -7.12
CA ARG A 31 16.66 1.44 -6.13
C ARG A 31 17.03 0.05 -5.63
N HIS A 32 16.06 -0.84 -5.48
CA HIS A 32 16.24 -2.11 -4.76
C HIS A 32 16.02 -3.36 -5.63
N GLY A 33 15.71 -3.18 -6.91
CA GLY A 33 15.25 -4.25 -7.77
C GLY A 33 13.77 -4.56 -7.57
N LYS A 34 13.22 -5.36 -8.47
CA LYS A 34 11.78 -5.63 -8.56
C LYS A 34 11.21 -6.22 -7.27
N ASP A 35 11.84 -7.25 -6.73
CA ASP A 35 11.27 -8.02 -5.61
C ASP A 35 11.39 -7.25 -4.30
N LEU A 36 12.60 -6.84 -3.93
CA LEU A 36 12.85 -6.10 -2.70
C LEU A 36 12.16 -4.73 -2.71
N GLY A 37 12.15 -4.03 -3.85
CA GLY A 37 11.42 -2.77 -4.00
C GLY A 37 9.90 -2.94 -3.86
N THR A 38 9.34 -4.03 -4.40
CA THR A 38 7.92 -4.35 -4.21
C THR A 38 7.60 -4.67 -2.74
N PHE A 39 8.47 -5.41 -2.06
CA PHE A 39 8.34 -5.69 -0.64
C PHE A 39 8.37 -4.42 0.22
N TYR A 40 9.32 -3.51 -0.01
CA TYR A 40 9.38 -2.23 0.70
C TYR A 40 8.17 -1.34 0.45
N TYR A 41 7.66 -1.33 -0.79
CA TYR A 41 6.42 -0.61 -1.10
C TYR A 41 5.24 -1.19 -0.31
N TRP A 42 5.13 -2.52 -0.24
CA TRP A 42 4.09 -3.18 0.53
C TRP A 42 4.17 -2.84 2.03
N LEU A 43 5.36 -2.90 2.62
CA LEU A 43 5.57 -2.51 4.03
C LEU A 43 5.10 -1.07 4.30
N ARG A 44 5.41 -0.14 3.40
CA ARG A 44 4.97 1.26 3.52
C ARG A 44 3.44 1.37 3.54
N ILE A 45 2.75 0.69 2.61
CA ILE A 45 1.28 0.73 2.55
C ILE A 45 0.65 0.12 3.80
N THR A 46 1.17 -1.02 4.25
CA THR A 46 0.69 -1.69 5.46
C THR A 46 0.88 -0.79 6.69
N ASN A 47 2.03 -0.11 6.81
CA ASN A 47 2.27 0.82 7.93
C ASN A 47 1.31 2.02 7.91
N ILE A 48 1.08 2.64 6.75
CA ILE A 48 0.14 3.77 6.61
C ILE A 48 -1.28 3.34 7.00
N ARG A 49 -1.75 2.22 6.44
CA ARG A 49 -3.11 1.70 6.71
C ARG A 49 -3.25 1.23 8.15
N GLY A 50 -2.24 0.55 8.70
CA GLY A 50 -2.21 0.11 10.08
C GLY A 50 -2.27 1.27 11.06
N THR A 51 -1.46 2.31 10.83
CA THR A 51 -1.48 3.53 11.65
C THR A 51 -2.84 4.22 11.60
N GLN A 52 -3.47 4.28 10.42
CA GLN A 52 -4.78 4.89 10.27
C GLN A 52 -5.86 4.07 10.98
N ALA A 53 -5.91 2.75 10.75
CA ALA A 53 -6.84 1.84 11.41
C ALA A 53 -6.70 1.89 12.95
N TYR A 54 -5.47 1.89 13.46
CA TYR A 54 -5.21 2.02 14.90
C TYR A 54 -5.76 3.33 15.48
N ARG A 55 -5.53 4.45 14.79
CA ARG A 55 -6.07 5.77 15.20
C ARG A 55 -7.59 5.80 15.17
N ASP A 56 -8.19 5.05 14.25
CA ASP A 56 -9.64 4.88 14.14
C ASP A 56 -10.20 3.85 15.14
N GLY A 57 -9.36 3.31 16.05
CA GLY A 57 -9.75 2.33 17.07
C GLY A 57 -9.90 0.90 16.56
N ASN A 58 -9.56 0.64 15.30
CA ASN A 58 -9.65 -0.67 14.66
C ASN A 58 -8.26 -1.34 14.61
N ALA A 59 -8.00 -2.21 15.58
CA ALA A 59 -6.78 -3.01 15.61
C ALA A 59 -6.88 -4.33 14.80
N ASP A 60 -8.06 -4.71 14.32
CA ASP A 60 -8.28 -5.99 13.63
C ASP A 60 -7.48 -6.07 12.34
N PHE A 61 -7.47 -4.98 11.55
CA PHE A 61 -6.65 -4.89 10.35
C PHE A 61 -5.16 -5.17 10.61
N ILE A 62 -4.62 -4.67 11.72
CA ILE A 62 -3.21 -4.88 12.08
C ILE A 62 -2.96 -6.35 12.40
N ARG A 63 -3.86 -6.99 13.17
CA ARG A 63 -3.73 -8.41 13.52
C ARG A 63 -3.82 -9.30 12.29
N GLU A 64 -4.78 -9.05 11.40
CA GLU A 64 -4.96 -9.82 10.18
C GLU A 64 -3.74 -9.71 9.24
N ALA A 65 -3.23 -8.50 9.04
CA ALA A 65 -2.04 -8.28 8.21
C ALA A 65 -0.80 -8.98 8.80
N ALA A 66 -0.61 -8.93 10.11
CA ALA A 66 0.49 -9.61 10.80
C ALA A 66 0.38 -11.14 10.68
N LEU A 67 -0.82 -11.70 10.90
CA LEU A 67 -1.07 -13.14 10.75
C LEU A 67 -0.83 -13.60 9.30
N ALA A 68 -1.29 -12.84 8.30
CA ALA A 68 -1.07 -13.17 6.90
C ALA A 68 0.44 -13.23 6.56
N LEU A 69 1.22 -12.27 7.03
CA LEU A 69 2.68 -12.27 6.87
C LEU A 69 3.33 -13.47 7.54
N HIS A 70 2.96 -13.74 8.79
CA HIS A 70 3.51 -14.86 9.54
C HIS A 70 3.19 -16.19 8.84
N ASN A 71 1.96 -16.36 8.34
CA ASN A 71 1.58 -17.57 7.61
C ASN A 71 2.39 -17.77 6.32
N VAL A 72 2.68 -16.70 5.58
CA VAL A 72 3.56 -16.79 4.39
C VAL A 72 4.97 -17.19 4.81
N TYR A 73 5.52 -16.56 5.83
CA TYR A 73 6.85 -16.89 6.34
C TYR A 73 6.94 -18.36 6.77
N SER A 74 6.01 -18.81 7.62
CA SER A 74 5.99 -20.17 8.16
C SER A 74 5.80 -21.25 7.08
N ARG A 75 5.12 -20.96 5.96
CA ARG A 75 5.00 -21.90 4.83
C ARG A 75 6.28 -22.05 4.00
N HIS A 76 7.13 -21.03 3.98
CA HIS A 76 8.35 -21.04 3.17
C HIS A 76 9.59 -21.47 3.95
N PHE A 77 9.57 -21.28 5.28
CA PHE A 77 10.73 -21.52 6.15
C PHE A 77 10.46 -22.50 7.31
N GLY A 78 9.24 -23.02 7.43
CA GLY A 78 8.82 -24.01 8.43
C GLY A 78 8.66 -25.41 7.87
#